data_AF-A0A420GBJ4-F1
#
_entry.id   AF-A0A420GBJ4-F1
#
_cell.length_a   1.000
_cell.length_b   1.000
_cell.length_c   1.000
_cell.angle_alpha   90.00
_cell.angle_beta   90.00
_cell.angle_gamma   90.00
#
_symmetry.space_group_name_H-M   'P 1'
#
loop_
_entity.id
_entity.type
_entity.pdbx_description
1 polymer ?
#
loop_
_entity_poly.entity_id
_entity_poly.type
_entity_poly.pdbx_seq_one_letter_code
_entity_poly.pdbx_strand_id
1 'polypeptide(L)'
;MLAQAVGQSLVSDDSIADIPPHMNEVFPEPPYGTNGFKDWIIKNYQIPTAAKKAKVNGKLIINFTIEKDGRLGNFQITKNIGYHTGEVLIKLIRKSSPWKSGYQNGYAVKCGYTYPLSFSDGDLKLKSDTKRQR
;
A
#
# COMPACT_ATOMS: atom_id res chain seq x y z
N MET A 1 53.57 -14.50 -40.36
CA MET A 1 52.11 -14.64 -40.25
C MET A 1 51.74 -14.31 -38.82
N LEU A 2 51.31 -13.06 -38.56
CA LEU A 2 49.97 -12.49 -38.69
C LEU A 2 49.21 -12.54 -37.37
N ALA A 3 48.80 -11.35 -36.95
CA ALA A 3 48.23 -10.94 -35.67
C ALA A 3 46.87 -11.57 -35.33
N GLN A 4 46.45 -11.45 -34.06
CA GLN A 4 45.32 -10.58 -33.70
C GLN A 4 45.13 -10.46 -32.18
N ALA A 5 44.95 -9.23 -31.73
CA ALA A 5 44.49 -8.82 -30.41
C ALA A 5 42.97 -9.01 -30.30
N VAL A 6 42.46 -9.29 -29.09
CA VAL A 6 41.15 -8.80 -28.66
C VAL A 6 41.25 -8.47 -27.17
N GLY A 7 41.10 -7.19 -26.84
CA GLY A 7 40.92 -6.72 -25.48
C GLY A 7 39.47 -6.94 -25.03
N GLN A 8 39.29 -7.08 -23.72
CA GLN A 8 38.00 -6.87 -23.11
C GLN A 8 38.22 -6.17 -21.75
N SER A 9 38.21 -4.85 -21.77
CA SER A 9 37.74 -4.08 -20.62
C SER A 9 36.21 -4.17 -20.62
N LEU A 10 35.62 -4.39 -19.44
CA LEU A 10 34.82 -3.39 -18.74
C LEU A 10 34.32 -4.02 -17.43
N VAL A 11 34.84 -3.48 -16.34
CA VAL A 11 34.29 -3.63 -15.00
C VAL A 11 32.99 -2.82 -14.90
N SER A 12 31.97 -3.41 -14.28
CA SER A 12 30.86 -2.74 -13.59
C SER A 12 30.44 -3.75 -12.53
N ASP A 13 30.98 -3.70 -11.32
CA ASP A 13 30.58 -2.76 -10.25
C ASP A 13 29.06 -2.57 -10.24
N ASP A 14 28.37 -3.43 -9.50
CA ASP A 14 27.57 -3.01 -8.36
C ASP A 14 26.94 -4.23 -7.69
N SER A 15 26.97 -4.19 -6.37
CA SER A 15 26.67 -5.28 -5.46
C SER A 15 25.23 -5.80 -5.61
N ILE A 16 25.05 -6.96 -6.24
CA ILE A 16 23.88 -7.81 -5.99
C ILE A 16 24.37 -8.91 -5.06
N ALA A 17 24.29 -8.62 -3.76
CA ALA A 17 24.54 -9.58 -2.70
C ALA A 17 23.71 -10.85 -2.97
N ASP A 18 24.40 -11.98 -2.91
CA ASP A 18 23.91 -13.35 -2.80
C ASP A 18 22.52 -13.44 -2.13
N ILE A 19 21.45 -13.56 -2.93
CA ILE A 19 20.14 -13.99 -2.43
C ILE A 19 19.99 -15.47 -2.81
N PRO A 20 20.11 -16.41 -1.87
CA PRO A 20 19.87 -17.82 -2.16
C PRO A 20 18.41 -18.01 -2.63
N PRO A 21 18.15 -18.78 -3.70
CA PRO A 21 16.83 -18.96 -4.29
C PRO A 21 15.98 -19.91 -3.44
N HIS A 22 15.45 -19.42 -2.32
CA HIS A 22 14.30 -20.04 -1.66
C HIS A 22 13.18 -19.01 -1.56
N MET A 23 11.98 -19.45 -1.95
CA MET A 23 10.76 -18.66 -2.15
C MET A 23 10.39 -17.83 -0.92
N ASN A 24 10.81 -16.57 -0.86
CA ASN A 24 10.17 -15.60 0.01
C ASN A 24 9.16 -14.82 -0.84
N GLU A 25 7.97 -15.40 -0.98
CA GLU A 25 6.79 -14.61 -1.33
C GLU A 25 6.49 -13.66 -0.17
N VAL A 26 6.69 -12.37 -0.39
CA VAL A 26 6.45 -11.33 0.61
C VAL A 26 5.30 -10.48 0.13
N PHE A 27 4.26 -10.38 0.96
CA PHE A 27 3.17 -9.44 0.73
C PHE A 27 3.64 -8.00 0.95
N PRO A 28 3.08 -7.03 0.21
CA PRO A 28 3.44 -5.64 0.42
C PRO A 28 3.05 -5.18 1.84
N GLU A 29 3.93 -4.40 2.47
CA GLU A 29 3.76 -3.94 3.84
C GLU A 29 3.62 -2.41 3.88
N PRO A 30 2.57 -1.87 4.51
CA PRO A 30 2.42 -0.43 4.67
C PRO A 30 3.44 0.17 5.63
N PRO A 31 3.67 1.50 5.56
CA PRO A 31 4.41 2.19 6.60
C PRO A 31 3.72 1.97 7.94
N TYR A 32 4.52 1.74 8.99
CA TYR A 32 4.05 1.47 10.35
C TYR A 32 3.35 0.11 10.53
N GLY A 33 3.43 -0.79 9.54
CA GLY A 33 2.74 -2.08 9.55
C GLY A 33 1.23 -1.96 9.42
N THR A 34 0.54 -3.09 9.21
CA THR A 34 -0.89 -3.12 8.86
C THR A 34 -1.78 -2.41 9.89
N ASN A 35 -1.47 -2.51 11.18
CA ASN A 35 -2.25 -1.85 12.23
C ASN A 35 -1.89 -0.38 12.37
N GLY A 36 -0.59 -0.03 12.37
CA GLY A 36 -0.16 1.37 12.43
C GLY A 36 -0.66 2.18 11.25
N PHE A 37 -0.78 1.58 10.07
CA PHE A 37 -1.38 2.23 8.90
C PHE A 37 -2.87 2.54 9.09
N LYS A 38 -3.64 1.62 9.67
CA LYS A 38 -5.05 1.86 10.00
C LYS A 38 -5.17 2.99 11.01
N ASP A 39 -4.39 2.95 12.07
CA ASP A 39 -4.41 3.98 13.13
C ASP A 39 -4.01 5.34 12.57
N TRP A 40 -3.01 5.38 11.69
CA TRP A 40 -2.61 6.58 10.98
C TRP A 40 -3.74 7.11 10.10
N ILE A 41 -4.45 6.25 9.35
CA ILE A 41 -5.62 6.67 8.58
C ILE A 41 -6.68 7.23 9.52
N ILE A 42 -7.08 6.52 10.57
CA ILE A 42 -8.11 6.96 11.51
C ILE A 42 -7.77 8.33 12.11
N LYS A 43 -6.51 8.53 12.50
CA LYS A 43 -6.03 9.77 13.11
C LYS A 43 -5.98 10.94 12.14
N ASN A 44 -5.68 10.70 10.87
CA ASN A 44 -5.47 11.75 9.86
C ASN A 44 -6.65 11.92 8.89
N TYR A 45 -7.63 11.02 8.92
CA TYR A 45 -8.78 11.06 8.02
C TYR A 45 -9.78 12.14 8.43
N GLN A 46 -9.94 13.11 7.55
CA GLN A 46 -10.90 14.19 7.73
C GLN A 46 -12.24 13.79 7.12
N ILE A 47 -13.21 13.46 7.97
CA ILE A 47 -14.56 13.15 7.52
C ILE A 47 -15.19 14.41 6.92
N PRO A 48 -15.65 14.39 5.66
CA PRO A 48 -16.33 15.53 5.06
C PRO A 48 -17.56 15.96 5.89
N THR A 49 -17.77 17.27 6.04
CA THR A 49 -18.89 17.81 6.82
C THR A 49 -20.25 17.34 6.29
N ALA A 50 -20.38 17.19 4.97
CA ALA A 50 -21.57 16.63 4.33
C ALA A 50 -21.83 15.18 4.75
N ALA A 51 -20.79 14.35 4.84
CA ALA A 51 -20.89 12.95 5.27
C ALA A 51 -21.27 12.85 6.75
N LYS A 52 -20.70 13.71 7.59
CA LYS A 52 -21.02 13.76 9.03
C LYS A 52 -22.46 14.21 9.29
N LYS A 53 -22.92 15.27 8.61
CA LYS A 53 -24.30 15.77 8.71
C LYS A 53 -25.33 14.74 8.23
N ALA A 54 -25.02 14.02 7.15
CA ALA A 54 -25.87 12.97 6.60
C ALA A 54 -25.81 11.66 7.40
N LYS A 55 -25.05 11.59 8.50
CA LYS A 55 -24.89 10.39 9.34
C LYS A 55 -24.59 9.14 8.51
N VAL A 56 -23.68 9.28 7.55
CA VAL A 56 -23.42 8.21 6.58
C VAL A 56 -23.05 6.91 7.28
N ASN A 57 -23.60 5.82 6.77
CA ASN A 57 -23.35 4.48 7.27
C ASN A 57 -23.05 3.56 6.09
N GLY A 58 -22.06 2.68 6.25
CA GLY A 58 -21.70 1.72 5.21
C GLY A 58 -20.20 1.48 5.12
N LYS A 59 -19.79 0.91 3.99
CA LYS A 59 -18.40 0.55 3.70
C LYS A 59 -17.94 1.27 2.44
N LEU A 60 -16.88 2.05 2.59
CA LEU A 60 -16.06 2.59 1.51
C LEU A 60 -14.94 1.57 1.24
N ILE A 61 -14.80 1.11 0.00
CA ILE A 61 -13.75 0.19 -0.41
C ILE A 61 -12.98 0.83 -1.54
N ILE A 62 -11.68 0.92 -1.35
CA ILE A 62 -10.75 1.39 -2.37
C ILE A 62 -9.76 0.29 -2.69
N ASN A 63 -9.39 0.21 -3.97
CA ASN A 63 -8.31 -0.61 -4.47
C ASN A 63 -7.23 0.33 -5.00
N PHE A 64 -5.97 0.02 -4.75
CA PHE A 64 -4.85 0.74 -5.32
C PHE A 64 -3.70 -0.23 -5.57
N THR A 65 -2.77 0.17 -6.40
CA THR A 65 -1.61 -0.66 -6.72
C THR A 65 -0.35 -0.11 -6.07
N ILE A 66 0.46 -1.03 -5.57
CA ILE A 66 1.75 -0.79 -4.95
C ILE A 66 2.79 -1.18 -6.00
N GLU A 67 3.51 -0.19 -6.50
CA GLU A 67 4.58 -0.38 -7.48
C GLU A 67 5.82 -1.01 -6.84
N LYS A 68 6.76 -1.47 -7.67
CA LYS A 68 7.99 -2.14 -7.22
C LYS A 68 8.89 -1.25 -6.37
N ASP A 69 8.82 0.06 -6.57
CA ASP A 69 9.50 1.11 -5.81
C ASP A 69 8.71 1.54 -4.54
N GLY A 70 7.61 0.86 -4.22
CA GLY A 70 6.79 1.14 -3.04
C GLY A 70 5.82 2.31 -3.21
N ARG A 71 5.81 2.96 -4.38
CA ARG A 71 4.88 4.05 -4.68
C ARG A 71 3.47 3.51 -4.86
N LEU A 72 2.50 4.33 -4.45
CA LEU A 72 1.09 4.00 -4.58
C LEU A 72 0.52 4.63 -5.84
N GLY A 73 -0.13 3.82 -6.66
CA GLY A 73 -0.71 4.21 -7.93
C GLY A 73 -2.07 3.57 -8.17
N ASN A 74 -2.68 3.92 -9.31
CA ASN A 74 -3.90 3.29 -9.84
C ASN A 74 -5.03 3.13 -8.80
N PHE A 75 -5.40 4.23 -8.14
CA PHE A 75 -6.46 4.26 -7.14
C PHE A 75 -7.84 4.13 -7.80
N GLN A 76 -8.65 3.21 -7.32
CA GLN A 76 -10.01 2.94 -7.77
C GLN A 76 -10.94 2.80 -6.58
N ILE A 77 -12.11 3.46 -6.63
CA ILE A 77 -13.14 3.33 -5.60
C ILE A 77 -14.07 2.19 -6.02
N THR A 78 -13.88 1.00 -5.48
CA THR A 78 -14.69 -0.19 -5.79
C THR A 78 -16.08 -0.12 -5.14
N LYS A 79 -16.18 0.49 -3.96
CA LYS A 79 -17.45 0.72 -3.28
C LYS A 79 -17.47 2.12 -2.69
N ASN A 80 -18.41 2.94 -3.12
CA ASN A 80 -18.53 4.33 -2.67
C ASN A 80 -19.79 4.53 -1.83
N ILE A 81 -19.68 5.32 -0.77
CA ILE A 81 -20.82 5.79 0.05
C ILE A 81 -21.23 7.23 -0.31
N GLY A 82 -20.48 7.89 -1.19
CA GLY A 82 -20.74 9.27 -1.64
C GLY A 82 -20.06 10.32 -0.76
N TYR A 83 -20.54 11.56 -0.84
CA TYR A 83 -20.13 12.69 0.00
C TYR A 83 -18.62 13.01 -0.01
N HIS A 84 -17.94 12.79 -1.15
CA HIS A 84 -16.49 13.00 -1.30
C HIS A 84 -15.59 12.16 -0.38
N THR A 85 -16.15 11.17 0.33
CA THR A 85 -15.41 10.35 1.31
C THR A 85 -14.26 9.57 0.67
N GLY A 86 -14.49 8.99 -0.52
CA GLY A 86 -13.47 8.26 -1.27
C GLY A 86 -12.32 9.14 -1.74
N GLU A 87 -12.59 10.34 -2.23
CA GLU A 87 -11.56 11.26 -2.71
C GLU A 87 -10.65 11.75 -1.58
N VAL A 88 -11.23 12.06 -0.42
CA VAL A 88 -10.45 12.43 0.77
C VAL A 88 -9.58 11.26 1.24
N LEU A 89 -10.09 10.03 1.16
CA LEU A 89 -9.32 8.84 1.54
C LEU A 89 -8.13 8.62 0.60
N ILE A 90 -8.35 8.74 -0.71
CA ILE A 90 -7.29 8.64 -1.72
C ILE A 90 -6.23 9.73 -1.49
N LYS A 91 -6.65 10.97 -1.27
CA LYS A 91 -5.75 12.09 -0.96
C LYS A 91 -4.92 11.83 0.28
N LEU A 92 -5.51 11.23 1.32
CA LEU A 92 -4.79 10.87 2.54
C LEU A 92 -3.76 9.77 2.26
N ILE A 93 -4.16 8.67 1.63
CA ILE A 93 -3.26 7.53 1.39
C ILE A 93 -2.07 7.93 0.50
N ARG A 94 -2.29 8.81 -0.47
CA ARG A 94 -1.19 9.38 -1.28
C ARG A 94 -0.15 10.16 -0.48
N LYS A 95 -0.49 10.67 0.70
CA LYS A 95 0.44 11.35 1.60
C LYS A 95 1.20 10.39 2.53
N SER A 96 0.87 9.09 2.50
CA SER A 96 1.61 8.11 3.28
C SER A 96 3.02 7.91 2.71
N SER A 97 3.94 7.51 3.58
CA SER A 97 5.28 7.07 3.17
C SER A 97 5.20 5.89 2.19
N PRO A 98 6.20 5.70 1.32
CA PRO A 98 6.23 4.57 0.40
C PRO A 98 6.11 3.25 1.16
N TRP A 99 5.39 2.32 0.57
CA TRP A 99 5.18 0.98 1.12
C TRP A 99 6.35 0.08 0.78
N LYS A 100 6.55 -0.99 1.54
CA LYS A 100 7.43 -2.07 1.08
C LYS A 100 6.72 -2.82 -0.03
N SER A 101 7.36 -2.96 -1.19
CA SER A 101 6.87 -3.73 -2.32
C SER A 101 6.70 -5.20 -1.95
N GLY A 102 5.81 -5.89 -2.64
CA GLY A 102 5.77 -7.34 -2.57
C GLY A 102 6.93 -7.96 -3.34
N TYR A 103 7.35 -9.15 -2.91
CA TYR A 103 8.36 -9.95 -3.59
C TYR A 103 7.76 -11.29 -4.00
N GLN A 104 8.04 -11.74 -5.22
CA GLN A 104 7.73 -13.07 -5.71
C GLN A 104 8.95 -13.64 -6.42
N ASN A 105 9.33 -14.87 -6.07
CA ASN A 105 10.54 -15.52 -6.60
C ASN A 105 11.81 -14.65 -6.49
N GLY A 106 11.93 -13.85 -5.42
CA GLY A 106 13.06 -12.94 -5.20
C GLY A 106 12.99 -11.62 -5.98
N TYR A 107 11.96 -11.41 -6.82
CA TYR A 107 11.79 -10.19 -7.60
C TYR A 107 10.69 -9.30 -7.02
N ALA A 108 10.93 -7.99 -6.99
CA ALA A 108 9.91 -7.01 -6.64
C ALA A 108 8.79 -7.05 -7.69
N VAL A 109 7.55 -7.24 -7.23
CA VAL A 109 6.36 -7.31 -8.06
C VAL A 109 5.35 -6.23 -7.69
N LYS A 110 4.56 -5.84 -8.69
CA LYS A 110 3.46 -4.91 -8.53
C LYS A 110 2.30 -5.63 -7.84
N CYS A 111 1.78 -5.07 -6.75
CA CYS A 111 0.75 -5.71 -5.94
C CYS A 111 -0.50 -4.84 -5.82
N GLY A 112 -1.68 -5.44 -6.00
CA GLY A 112 -2.96 -4.78 -5.68
C GLY A 112 -3.25 -4.84 -4.19
N TYR A 113 -3.75 -3.75 -3.62
CA TYR A 113 -4.14 -3.66 -2.22
C TYR A 113 -5.53 -3.05 -2.09
N THR A 114 -6.39 -3.74 -1.33
CA THR A 114 -7.76 -3.30 -1.07
C THR A 114 -7.89 -2.84 0.38
N TYR A 115 -8.26 -1.58 0.57
CA TYR A 115 -8.47 -1.00 1.90
C TYR A 115 -9.96 -0.75 2.17
N PRO A 116 -10.57 -1.47 3.13
CA PRO A 116 -11.93 -1.21 3.57
C PRO A 116 -11.97 -0.17 4.70
N LEU A 117 -12.75 0.90 4.52
CA LEU A 117 -13.08 1.87 5.56
C LEU A 117 -14.57 1.81 5.88
N SER A 118 -14.92 1.60 7.14
CA SER A 118 -16.31 1.49 7.58
C SER A 118 -16.76 2.75 8.31
N PHE A 119 -17.96 3.22 8.00
CA PHE A 119 -18.60 4.36 8.63
C PHE A 119 -19.83 3.90 9.43
N SER A 120 -20.11 4.55 10.54
CA SER A 120 -21.26 4.30 11.40
C SER A 120 -21.72 5.63 12.00
N ASP A 121 -22.99 6.00 11.76
CA ASP A 121 -23.62 7.25 12.23
C ASP A 121 -22.81 8.54 11.95
N GLY A 122 -22.09 8.58 10.81
CA GLY A 122 -21.28 9.74 10.44
C GLY A 122 -19.85 9.76 11.00
N ASP A 123 -19.44 8.72 11.75
CA ASP A 123 -18.08 8.54 12.27
C ASP A 123 -17.42 7.25 11.76
N LEU A 124 -16.10 7.13 11.92
CA LEU A 124 -15.37 5.92 11.54
C LEU A 124 -15.64 4.78 12.53
N LYS A 125 -15.97 3.60 12.00
CA LYS A 125 -16.15 2.40 12.83
C LYS A 125 -14.80 1.79 13.18
N LEU A 126 -14.35 2.04 14.41
CA LEU A 126 -13.17 1.40 14.97
C LEU A 126 -13.53 -0.03 15.40
N LYS A 127 -12.91 -1.03 14.78
CA LYS A 127 -12.84 -2.35 15.39
C LYS A 127 -11.69 -2.30 16.38
N SER A 128 -11.96 -1.93 17.63
CA SER A 128 -11.04 -2.22 18.73
C SER A 128 -10.79 -3.72 18.71
N ASP A 129 -9.53 -4.14 18.59
CA ASP A 129 -9.13 -5.53 18.75
C ASP A 129 -9.77 -6.07 20.03
N THR A 130 -10.79 -6.90 19.86
CA THR A 130 -11.28 -7.75 20.94
C THR A 130 -10.13 -8.67 21.26
N LYS A 131 -9.33 -8.28 22.26
CA LYS A 131 -8.42 -9.14 22.99
C LYS A 131 -9.17 -10.44 23.23
N ARG A 132 -8.77 -11.49 22.49
CA ARG A 132 -9.35 -12.83 22.59
C ARG A 132 -9.43 -13.18 24.08
N GLN A 133 -10.62 -13.59 24.49
CA GLN A 133 -10.86 -14.33 25.71
C GLN A 133 -9.80 -15.43 25.85
N ARG A 134 -9.00 -15.36 26.92
CA ARG A 134 -8.85 -16.43 27.90
C ARG A 134 -8.10 -15.90 29.11
#